data_AF-A0A935GX12-F1
#
_entry.id   AF-A0A935GX12-F1
#
_cell.length_a   1.000
_cell.length_b   1.000
_cell.length_c   1.000
_cell.angle_alpha   90.00
_cell.angle_beta   90.00
_cell.angle_gamma   90.00
#
_symmetry.space_group_name_H-M   'P 1'
#
loop_
_entity.id
_entity.type
_entity.pdbx_description
1 polymer ?
#
loop_
_entity_poly.entity_id
_entity_poly.type
_entity_poly.pdbx_seq_one_letter_code
_entity_poly.pdbx_strand_id
1 'polypeptide(L)'
;MKHTHTVPHFLGNTQLLTQEIGDLYYDALADFLHSLAKKIEADSQADGARGRTKLANELAACSHHIEQAAQHIDTAWGICKPFVKPAHKATVL
;
A
#
# COMPACT_ATOMS: atom_id res chain seq x y z
N MET A 1 -2.65 -17.73 -3.17
CA MET A 1 -3.59 -16.60 -3.20
C MET A 1 -4.87 -17.03 -3.91
N LYS A 2 -6.04 -16.56 -3.49
CA LYS A 2 -7.23 -16.57 -4.36
C LYS A 2 -7.24 -15.22 -5.07
N HIS A 3 -7.13 -15.24 -6.40
CA HIS A 3 -7.17 -14.01 -7.19
C HIS A 3 -8.64 -13.64 -7.44
N THR A 4 -8.98 -12.38 -7.24
CA THR A 4 -10.28 -11.80 -7.58
C THR A 4 -10.05 -10.66 -8.57
N HIS A 5 -11.02 -10.41 -9.46
CA HIS A 5 -10.97 -9.29 -10.39
C HIS A 5 -11.42 -7.97 -9.76
N THR A 6 -12.04 -8.04 -8.57
CA THR A 6 -12.59 -6.91 -7.84
C THR A 6 -12.17 -7.00 -6.37
N VAL A 7 -12.19 -5.86 -5.68
CA VAL A 7 -12.14 -5.83 -4.21
C VAL A 7 -13.52 -6.20 -3.70
N PRO A 8 -13.70 -7.35 -3.03
CA PRO A 8 -15.00 -7.73 -2.51
C PRO A 8 -15.52 -6.64 -1.57
N HIS A 9 -16.80 -6.29 -1.69
CA HIS A 9 -17.48 -5.23 -0.93
C HIS A 9 -17.13 -3.79 -1.33
N PHE A 10 -16.22 -3.57 -2.27
CA PHE A 10 -16.10 -2.27 -2.92
C PHE A 10 -17.10 -2.19 -4.07
N LEU A 11 -18.08 -1.28 -3.97
CA LEU A 11 -19.15 -1.12 -4.96
C LEU A 11 -18.72 -0.31 -6.20
N GLY A 12 -17.52 0.27 -6.18
CA GLY A 12 -16.96 1.08 -7.26
C GLY A 12 -16.18 0.28 -8.30
N ASN A 13 -15.59 1.02 -9.25
CA ASN A 13 -14.67 0.49 -10.26
C ASN A 13 -13.21 0.81 -9.90
N THR A 14 -12.26 0.26 -10.66
CA THR A 14 -10.83 0.48 -10.44
C THR A 14 -10.44 1.97 -10.44
N GLN A 15 -11.08 2.79 -11.28
CA GLN A 15 -10.83 4.22 -11.34
C GLN A 15 -11.22 4.91 -10.03
N LEU A 16 -12.42 4.62 -9.51
CA LEU A 16 -12.88 5.16 -8.24
C LEU A 16 -12.00 4.69 -7.07
N LEU A 17 -11.61 3.41 -7.05
CA LEU A 17 -10.70 2.90 -6.02
C LEU A 17 -9.36 3.63 -6.02
N THR A 18 -8.82 3.90 -7.22
CA THR A 18 -7.56 4.63 -7.37
C THR A 18 -7.69 6.06 -6.88
N GLN A 19 -8.80 6.73 -7.20
CA GLN A 19 -9.09 8.08 -6.72
C GLN A 19 -9.18 8.11 -5.19
N GLU A 20 -9.96 7.20 -4.59
CA GLU A 20 -10.17 7.17 -3.14
C GLU A 20 -8.89 6.86 -2.36
N ILE A 21 -8.04 5.95 -2.86
CA ILE A 21 -6.72 5.69 -2.27
C ILE A 21 -5.81 6.92 -2.45
N GLY A 22 -5.84 7.58 -3.60
CA GLY A 22 -5.02 8.76 -3.90
C GLY A 22 -5.43 10.02 -3.11
N ASP A 23 -6.68 10.10 -2.68
CA ASP A 23 -7.23 11.21 -1.89
C ASP A 23 -6.93 11.08 -0.38
N LEU A 24 -6.32 9.97 0.05
CA LEU A 24 -5.84 9.82 1.42
C LEU A 24 -4.83 10.91 1.77
N TYR A 25 -4.87 11.38 3.02
CA TYR A 25 -3.76 12.14 3.57
C TYR A 25 -2.48 11.31 3.53
N TYR A 26 -1.33 11.97 3.40
CA TYR A 26 -0.07 11.27 3.17
C TYR A 26 0.31 10.31 4.30
N ASP A 27 -0.06 10.58 5.56
CA ASP A 27 0.10 9.59 6.63
C ASP A 27 -0.71 8.31 6.36
N ALA A 28 -2.01 8.45 6.10
CA ALA A 28 -2.88 7.31 5.81
C ALA A 28 -2.48 6.58 4.52
N LEU A 29 -2.00 7.31 3.50
CA LEU A 29 -1.50 6.71 2.27
C LEU A 29 -0.19 5.93 2.52
N ALA A 30 0.73 6.45 3.32
CA ALA A 30 1.95 5.73 3.70
C ALA A 30 1.61 4.44 4.47
N ASP A 31 0.70 4.52 5.44
CA ASP A 31 0.23 3.35 6.21
C ASP A 31 -0.39 2.28 5.30
N PHE A 32 -1.20 2.69 4.31
CA PHE A 32 -1.74 1.81 3.29
C PHE A 32 -0.63 1.13 2.47
N LEU A 33 0.35 1.90 1.98
CA LEU A 33 1.45 1.38 1.16
C LEU A 33 2.34 0.41 1.93
N HIS A 34 2.69 0.72 3.19
CA HIS A 34 3.42 -0.22 4.06
C HIS A 34 2.65 -1.52 4.27
N SER A 35 1.34 -1.42 4.51
CA SER A 35 0.49 -2.59 4.69
C SER A 35 0.40 -3.43 3.41
N LEU A 36 0.30 -2.78 2.26
CA LEU A 36 0.32 -3.44 0.96
C LEU A 36 1.66 -4.12 0.68
N ALA A 37 2.79 -3.44 0.93
CA ALA A 37 4.13 -3.99 0.78
C ALA A 37 4.29 -5.29 1.60
N LYS A 38 3.90 -5.25 2.88
CA LYS A 38 3.91 -6.44 3.78
C LYS A 38 3.04 -7.57 3.25
N LYS A 39 1.86 -7.27 2.71
CA LYS A 39 0.96 -8.30 2.16
C LYS A 39 1.59 -9.00 0.95
N ILE A 40 2.19 -8.23 0.03
CA ILE A 40 2.86 -8.75 -1.17
C ILE A 40 4.13 -9.53 -0.80
N GLU A 41 4.88 -9.07 0.21
CA GLU A 41 6.02 -9.82 0.75
C GLU A 41 5.60 -11.19 1.28
N ALA A 42 4.51 -11.25 2.05
CA ALA A 42 3.99 -12.52 2.56
C ALA A 42 3.58 -13.48 1.41
N ASP A 43 3.06 -12.96 0.30
CA ASP A 43 2.78 -13.79 -0.88
C ASP A 43 4.07 -14.27 -1.56
N SER A 44 5.09 -13.41 -1.67
CA SER A 44 6.41 -13.78 -2.16
C SER A 44 6.99 -14.96 -1.36
N GLN A 45 6.99 -14.86 -0.02
CA GLN A 45 7.48 -15.91 0.86
C GLN A 45 6.69 -17.20 0.69
N ALA A 46 5.36 -17.12 0.59
CA ALA A 46 4.49 -18.28 0.40
C ALA A 46 4.71 -18.99 -0.95
N ASP A 47 4.93 -18.23 -2.04
CA ASP A 47 5.24 -18.81 -3.35
C ASP A 47 6.68 -19.33 -3.42
N GLY A 48 7.62 -18.68 -2.71
CA GLY A 48 9.00 -19.17 -2.54
C GLY A 48 9.04 -20.52 -1.85
N ALA A 49 8.31 -20.67 -0.74
CA ALA A 49 8.18 -21.94 -0.01
C ALA A 49 7.55 -23.07 -0.86
N ARG A 50 6.83 -22.74 -1.94
CA ARG A 50 6.25 -23.69 -2.89
C ARG A 50 7.13 -23.97 -4.11
N GLY A 51 8.38 -23.46 -4.12
CA GLY A 51 9.34 -23.66 -5.20
C GLY A 51 9.11 -22.77 -6.43
N ARG A 52 8.27 -21.73 -6.34
CA ARG A 52 7.98 -20.81 -7.45
C ARG A 52 8.93 -19.61 -7.44
N THR A 53 10.24 -19.88 -7.48
CA THR A 53 11.28 -18.89 -7.21
C THR A 53 11.20 -17.63 -8.07
N LYS A 54 10.94 -17.77 -9.38
CA LYS A 54 10.82 -16.60 -10.27
C LYS A 54 9.66 -15.69 -9.85
N LEU A 55 8.49 -16.27 -9.57
CA LEU A 55 7.32 -15.51 -9.09
C LEU A 55 7.59 -14.86 -7.74
N ALA A 56 8.19 -15.59 -6.80
CA ALA A 56 8.56 -15.06 -5.50
C ALA A 56 9.50 -13.85 -5.63
N ASN A 57 10.50 -13.93 -6.52
CA ASN A 57 11.44 -12.83 -6.74
C ASN A 57 10.74 -11.58 -7.30
N GLU A 58 9.83 -11.72 -8.27
CA GLU A 58 9.07 -10.57 -8.79
C GLU A 58 8.16 -9.94 -7.71
N LEU A 59 7.51 -10.77 -6.89
CA LEU A 59 6.69 -10.29 -5.77
C LEU A 59 7.54 -9.58 -4.71
N ALA A 60 8.74 -10.11 -4.40
CA ALA A 60 9.67 -9.47 -3.47
C ALA A 60 10.13 -8.10 -4.00
N ALA A 61 10.48 -8.00 -5.27
CA ALA A 61 10.85 -6.74 -5.91
C ALA A 61 9.68 -5.73 -5.90
N CYS A 62 8.47 -6.19 -6.20
CA CYS A 62 7.26 -5.36 -6.13
C CYS A 62 7.02 -4.83 -4.71
N SER A 63 7.07 -5.70 -3.70
CA SER A 63 6.97 -5.29 -2.28
C SER A 63 8.02 -4.25 -1.92
N HIS A 64 9.28 -4.46 -2.32
CA HIS A 64 10.37 -3.52 -2.07
C HIS A 64 10.10 -2.13 -2.68
N HIS A 65 9.61 -2.07 -3.93
CA HIS A 65 9.29 -0.80 -4.57
C HIS A 65 8.07 -0.09 -3.94
N ILE A 66 7.06 -0.85 -3.49
CA ILE A 66 5.93 -0.28 -2.75
C ILE A 66 6.40 0.29 -1.41
N GLU A 67 7.31 -0.40 -0.72
CA GLU A 67 7.92 0.08 0.54
C GLU A 67 8.72 1.37 0.32
N GLN A 68 9.48 1.46 -0.78
CA GLN A 68 10.16 2.71 -1.16
C GLN A 68 9.17 3.84 -1.46
N ALA A 69 8.06 3.54 -2.12
CA ALA A 69 6.99 4.52 -2.35
C ALA A 69 6.39 5.01 -1.03
N ALA A 70 6.14 4.11 -0.06
CA ALA A 70 5.66 4.47 1.27
C ALA A 70 6.61 5.45 1.97
N GLN A 71 7.92 5.18 1.95
CA GLN A 71 8.95 6.07 2.53
C GLN A 71 8.99 7.46 1.88
N HIS A 72 8.74 7.55 0.57
CA HIS A 72 8.62 8.84 -0.12
C HIS A 72 7.38 9.61 0.34
N ILE A 73 6.24 8.91 0.53
CA ILE A 73 5.01 9.52 1.03
C ILE A 73 5.16 9.96 2.50
N ASP A 74 5.83 9.18 3.35
CA ASP A 74 6.19 9.57 4.73
C ASP A 74 6.99 10.88 4.75
N THR A 75 7.97 10.98 3.86
CA THR A 75 8.77 12.19 3.70
C THR A 75 7.89 13.38 3.29
N ALA A 76 6.99 13.18 2.31
CA ALA A 76 6.04 14.19 1.87
C ALA A 76 5.10 14.62 3.00
N TRP A 77 4.63 13.68 3.83
CA TRP A 77 3.86 13.98 5.04
C TRP A 77 4.68 14.83 6.01
N GLY A 78 5.92 14.46 6.30
CA GLY A 78 6.81 15.23 7.18
C GLY A 78 6.95 16.71 6.73
N ILE A 79 6.98 16.95 5.43
CA ILE A 79 7.04 18.29 4.83
C ILE A 79 5.71 19.05 5.00
N CYS A 80 4.57 18.42 4.71
CA CYS A 80 3.28 19.13 4.69
C CYS A 80 2.58 19.18 6.06
N LYS A 81 2.85 18.23 6.96
CA LYS A 81 2.23 18.05 8.29
C LYS A 81 2.17 19.33 9.13
N PRO A 82 3.18 20.23 9.15
CA PRO A 82 3.07 21.49 9.88
C PRO A 82 1.91 22.38 9.42
N PHE A 83 1.56 22.32 8.13
CA PHE A 83 0.56 23.16 7.48
C PHE A 83 -0.85 22.54 7.45
N VAL A 84 -0.97 21.25 7.75
CA VAL A 84 -2.26 20.55 7.83
C VAL A 84 -3.02 20.96 9.10
N LYS A 85 -4.35 21.06 9.02
CA LYS A 85 -5.20 21.40 10.17
C LYS A 85 -5.12 20.29 11.23
N PRO A 86 -5.13 20.62 12.54
CA PRO A 86 -5.03 19.61 13.62
C PRO A 86 -6.05 18.47 13.52
N ALA A 87 -7.28 18.75 13.07
CA ALA A 87 -8.34 17.76 12.90
C ALA A 87 -8.01 16.65 11.89
N HIS A 88 -7.01 16.86 11.02
CA HIS A 88 -6.55 15.88 10.03
C HIS A 88 -5.22 15.22 10.40
N LYS A 89 -4.67 15.49 11.60
CA LYS A 89 -3.42 14.86 12.09
C LYS A 89 -3.68 13.68 13.04
N ALA A 90 -4.93 13.45 13.42
CA ALA A 90 -5.28 12.70 14.64
C ALA A 90 -6.08 11.41 14.37
N THR A 91 -6.12 10.92 13.13
CA THR A 91 -6.89 9.72 12.77
C THR A 91 -5.95 8.58 12.41
N VAL A 92 -5.11 8.16 13.35
CA VAL A 92 -4.51 6.82 13.35
C VAL A 92 -4.72 6.28 14.76
N LEU A 93 -5.75 5.45 14.91
CA LEU A 93 -6.04 4.67 16.12
C LEU A 93 -5.23 3.37 16.10
#